data_AF-A0A2A5IDX9-F1
#
_entry.id   AF-A0A2A5IDX9-F1
#
_cell.length_a   1.000
_cell.length_b   1.000
_cell.length_c   1.000
_cell.angle_alpha   90.00
_cell.angle_beta   90.00
_cell.angle_gamma   90.00
#
_symmetry.space_group_name_H-M   'P 1'
#
loop_
_entity.id
_entity.type
_entity.pdbx_description
1 polymer ?
#
loop_
_entity_poly.entity_id
_entity_poly.type
_entity_poly.pdbx_seq_one_letter_code
_entity_poly.pdbx_strand_id
1 'polypeptide(L)'
;ASFNSIFMMADSGARGSAAQIRQLAGMRGLMAKPDGSIIETPIVANFREGLNVLQYFISTHGARKGLADTALKTANSGYLTRRLVDVAQDMVITEDDCGTTEGLWMTPLIEGGDVVE
;
A
#
# COMPACT_ATOMS: atom_id res chain seq x y z
N ALA A 1 -16.35 -1.11 -30.89
CA ALA A 1 -15.87 -0.90 -29.51
C ALA A 1 -14.68 -1.82 -29.30
N SER A 2 -13.49 -1.28 -29.04
CA SER A 2 -12.29 -2.10 -28.85
C SER A 2 -12.14 -2.44 -27.38
N PHE A 3 -12.18 -3.74 -27.06
CA PHE A 3 -11.86 -4.26 -25.74
C PHE A 3 -10.35 -4.07 -25.49
N ASN A 4 -9.95 -2.92 -24.95
CA ASN A 4 -8.57 -2.69 -24.58
C ASN A 4 -8.19 -3.63 -23.42
N SER A 5 -7.22 -4.53 -23.66
CA SER A 5 -6.80 -5.53 -22.68
C SER A 5 -6.26 -4.93 -21.38
N ILE A 6 -5.53 -3.80 -21.45
CA ILE A 6 -5.01 -3.09 -20.27
C ILE A 6 -6.15 -2.51 -19.44
N PHE A 7 -7.15 -1.93 -20.10
CA PHE A 7 -8.33 -1.42 -19.41
C PHE A 7 -9.11 -2.54 -18.75
N MET A 8 -9.37 -3.65 -19.46
CA MET A 8 -10.06 -4.81 -18.89
C MET A 8 -9.36 -5.38 -17.66
N MET A 9 -8.01 -5.48 -17.67
CA MET A 9 -7.26 -6.00 -16.52
C MET A 9 -7.42 -5.16 -15.24
N ALA A 10 -7.42 -3.83 -15.38
CA ALA A 10 -7.56 -2.95 -14.21
C ALA A 10 -9.00 -2.75 -13.77
N ASP A 11 -9.94 -2.60 -14.72
CA ASP A 11 -11.36 -2.39 -14.42
C ASP A 11 -12.01 -3.63 -13.80
N SER A 12 -11.62 -4.83 -14.24
CA SER A 12 -12.06 -6.09 -13.63
C SER A 12 -11.45 -6.34 -12.23
N GLY A 13 -10.48 -5.54 -11.80
CA GLY A 13 -9.75 -5.75 -10.54
C GLY A 13 -8.77 -6.92 -10.55
N ALA A 14 -8.58 -7.60 -11.69
CA ALA A 14 -7.70 -8.77 -11.78
C ALA A 14 -6.23 -8.42 -11.53
N ARG A 15 -5.73 -7.35 -12.16
CA ARG A 15 -4.37 -6.83 -11.94
C ARG A 15 -4.21 -5.43 -12.51
N GLY A 16 -3.51 -4.59 -11.77
CA GLY A 16 -3.23 -3.22 -12.21
C GLY A 16 -4.16 -2.23 -11.53
N SER A 17 -3.66 -1.01 -11.30
CA SER A 17 -4.46 0.10 -10.79
C SER A 17 -4.44 1.28 -11.77
N ALA A 18 -5.43 2.17 -11.65
CA ALA A 18 -5.45 3.42 -12.42
C ALA A 18 -4.17 4.24 -12.24
N ALA A 19 -3.55 4.19 -11.05
CA ALA A 19 -2.26 4.83 -10.78
C ALA A 19 -1.11 4.20 -11.59
N GLN A 20 -1.06 2.87 -11.70
CA GLN A 20 -0.06 2.17 -12.50
C GLN A 20 -0.26 2.41 -14.01
N ILE A 21 -1.51 2.38 -14.48
CA ILE A 21 -1.85 2.70 -15.88
C ILE A 21 -1.45 4.14 -16.22
N ARG A 22 -1.69 5.09 -15.30
CA ARG A 22 -1.26 6.49 -15.47
C ARG A 22 0.23 6.61 -15.71
N GLN A 23 1.09 5.81 -15.05
CA GLN A 23 2.53 5.85 -15.29
C GLN A 23 2.94 5.25 -16.66
N LEU A 24 2.13 4.34 -17.21
CA LEU A 24 2.39 3.70 -18.51
C LEU A 24 2.05 4.62 -19.68
N ALA A 25 0.90 5.30 -19.63
CA ALA A 25 0.33 6.04 -20.76
C ALA A 25 0.11 7.54 -20.49
N GLY A 26 0.21 8.00 -19.24
CA GLY A 26 0.19 9.40 -18.84
C GLY A 26 1.50 9.81 -18.19
N MET A 27 1.62 11.08 -17.78
CA MET A 27 2.85 11.56 -17.16
C MET A 27 3.14 10.84 -15.83
N ARG A 28 4.42 10.59 -15.54
CA ARG A 28 4.83 10.02 -14.25
C ARG A 28 4.64 10.99 -13.08
N GLY A 29 4.78 12.29 -13.33
CA GLY A 29 4.53 13.33 -12.32
C GLY A 29 5.73 13.67 -11.45
N LEU A 30 5.45 14.18 -10.26
CA LEU A 30 6.45 14.64 -9.29
C LEU A 30 7.11 13.43 -8.61
N MET A 31 8.40 13.56 -8.29
CA MET A 31 9.19 12.53 -7.62
C MET A 31 9.72 13.07 -6.29
N ALA A 32 9.77 12.21 -5.28
CA ALA A 32 10.33 12.54 -3.98
C ALA A 32 11.85 12.25 -3.93
N LYS A 33 12.60 13.14 -3.30
CA LYS A 33 13.98 12.89 -2.88
C LYS A 33 14.01 11.93 -1.69
N PRO A 34 15.18 11.33 -1.35
CA PRO A 34 15.29 10.43 -0.21
C PRO A 34 14.94 11.09 1.13
N ASP A 35 15.16 12.40 1.27
CA ASP A 35 14.79 13.22 2.44
C ASP A 35 13.27 13.48 2.55
N GLY A 36 12.48 13.11 1.54
CA GLY A 36 11.03 13.30 1.48
C GLY A 36 10.59 14.61 0.82
N SER A 37 11.51 15.52 0.47
CA SER A 37 11.17 16.72 -0.28
C SER A 37 10.73 16.37 -1.71
N ILE A 38 9.77 17.12 -2.25
CA ILE A 38 9.29 16.92 -3.62
C ILE A 38 10.17 17.68 -4.60
N ILE A 39 10.58 17.03 -5.68
CA ILE A 39 11.29 17.68 -6.79
C ILE A 39 10.26 18.45 -7.61
N GLU A 40 10.42 19.77 -7.69
CA GLU A 40 9.49 20.69 -8.35
C GLU A 40 9.34 20.43 -9.85
N THR A 41 10.37 19.90 -10.50
CA THR A 41 10.34 19.56 -11.92
C THR A 41 9.72 18.18 -12.14
N PRO A 42 8.53 18.06 -12.77
CA PRO A 42 7.87 16.78 -12.97
C PRO A 42 8.48 15.99 -14.14
N ILE A 43 8.31 14.68 -14.12
CA ILE A 43 8.56 13.80 -15.26
C ILE A 43 7.30 13.78 -16.13
N VAL A 44 7.35 14.51 -17.26
CA VAL A 44 6.24 14.61 -18.22
C VAL A 44 6.11 13.36 -19.09
N ALA A 45 7.24 12.68 -19.38
CA ALA A 45 7.26 11.46 -20.17
C ALA A 45 6.62 10.27 -19.42
N ASN A 46 6.19 9.28 -20.19
CA ASN A 46 5.59 8.04 -19.71
C ASN A 46 6.44 6.81 -20.10
N PHE A 47 6.13 5.63 -19.55
CA PHE A 47 6.93 4.43 -19.86
C PHE A 47 6.80 3.96 -21.32
N ARG A 48 5.72 4.33 -22.02
CA ARG A 48 5.55 4.01 -23.44
C ARG A 48 6.47 4.85 -24.34
N GLU A 49 6.67 6.12 -24.01
CA GLU A 49 7.53 7.07 -24.71
C GLU A 49 9.01 6.91 -24.32
N GLY A 50 9.26 6.40 -23.12
CA GLY A 50 10.59 6.25 -22.54
C GLY A 50 11.03 7.48 -21.74
N LEU A 51 11.99 7.28 -20.84
CA LEU A 51 12.54 8.34 -19.99
C LEU A 51 13.94 8.70 -20.47
N ASN A 52 14.27 9.99 -20.46
CA ASN A 52 15.66 10.41 -20.63
C ASN A 52 16.50 10.08 -19.39
N VAL A 53 17.83 10.19 -19.53
CA VAL A 53 18.79 9.80 -18.48
C VAL A 53 18.52 10.52 -17.15
N LEU A 54 18.22 11.82 -17.19
CA LEU A 54 17.97 12.62 -15.99
C LEU A 54 16.66 12.22 -15.30
N GLN A 55 15.57 12.04 -16.05
CA GLN A 55 14.27 11.60 -15.53
C GLN A 55 14.36 10.18 -14.94
N TYR A 56 15.11 9.29 -15.60
CA TYR A 56 15.34 7.95 -15.10
C TYR A 56 16.15 7.99 -13.80
N PHE A 57 17.24 8.78 -13.76
CA PHE A 57 18.05 8.96 -12.55
C PHE A 57 17.23 9.48 -11.37
N ILE A 58 16.42 10.52 -11.59
CA ILE A 58 15.50 11.06 -10.57
C ILE A 58 14.57 9.98 -10.02
N SER A 59 14.01 9.14 -10.90
CA SER A 59 13.09 8.05 -10.53
C SER A 59 13.71 6.98 -9.62
N THR A 60 15.05 6.87 -9.57
CA THR A 60 15.72 5.85 -8.76
C THR A 60 15.65 6.10 -7.26
N HIS A 61 15.55 7.36 -6.83
CA HIS A 61 15.53 7.72 -5.41
C HIS A 61 14.33 7.10 -4.69
N GLY A 62 13.12 7.34 -5.23
CA GLY A 62 11.88 6.78 -4.69
C GLY A 62 11.84 5.26 -4.74
N ALA A 63 12.30 4.66 -5.86
CA ALA A 63 12.35 3.21 -6.02
C ALA A 63 13.28 2.54 -5.00
N ARG A 64 14.50 3.06 -4.83
CA ARG A 64 15.47 2.53 -3.86
C ARG A 64 14.97 2.69 -2.43
N LYS A 65 14.43 3.86 -2.07
CA LYS A 65 13.86 4.10 -0.74
C LYS A 65 12.71 3.14 -0.46
N GLY A 66 11.78 2.97 -1.41
CA GLY A 66 10.68 2.02 -1.27
C GLY A 66 11.13 0.58 -1.04
N LEU A 67 12.16 0.12 -1.75
CA LEU A 67 12.73 -1.22 -1.54
C LEU A 67 13.39 -1.36 -0.17
N ALA A 68 14.17 -0.36 0.25
CA ALA A 68 14.80 -0.35 1.56
C ALA A 68 13.77 -0.32 2.71
N ASP A 69 12.76 0.54 2.60
CA ASP A 69 11.68 0.66 3.59
C ASP A 69 10.87 -0.62 3.68
N THR A 70 10.61 -1.29 2.55
CA THR A 70 9.92 -2.59 2.53
C THR A 70 10.74 -3.63 3.27
N ALA A 71 12.04 -3.72 3.01
CA ALA A 71 12.93 -4.66 3.71
C ALA A 71 12.97 -4.40 5.23
N LEU A 72 13.02 -3.13 5.66
CA LEU A 72 12.98 -2.76 7.08
C LEU A 72 11.63 -3.08 7.72
N LYS A 73 10.52 -2.80 7.03
CA LYS A 73 9.16 -3.11 7.50
C LYS A 73 8.93 -4.61 7.68
N THR A 74 9.55 -5.45 6.86
CA THR A 74 9.51 -6.92 7.02
C THR A 74 10.05 -7.34 8.40
N ALA A 75 11.20 -6.80 8.81
CA ALA A 75 11.79 -7.10 10.11
C ALA A 75 10.90 -6.63 11.27
N ASN A 76 10.36 -5.41 11.19
CA ASN A 76 9.47 -4.86 12.20
C ASN A 76 8.16 -5.65 12.34
N SER A 77 7.59 -6.10 11.22
CA SER A 77 6.37 -6.91 11.22
C SER A 77 6.62 -8.27 11.90
N GLY A 78 7.74 -8.93 11.57
CA GLY A 78 8.11 -10.18 12.23
C GLY A 78 8.38 -10.02 13.73
N TYR A 79 9.03 -8.93 14.13
CA TYR A 79 9.26 -8.61 15.54
C TYR A 79 7.93 -8.37 16.29
N LEU A 80 6.99 -7.65 15.69
CA LEU A 80 5.68 -7.43 16.27
C LEU A 80 4.91 -8.74 16.43
N THR A 81 4.86 -9.59 15.40
CA THR A 81 4.21 -10.91 15.47
C THR A 81 4.81 -11.75 16.59
N ARG A 82 6.14 -11.78 16.73
CA ARG A 82 6.80 -12.49 17.83
C ARG A 82 6.35 -11.97 19.19
N ARG A 83 6.31 -10.65 19.38
CA ARG A 83 5.86 -10.06 20.66
C ARG A 83 4.41 -10.38 20.99
N LEU A 84 3.53 -10.39 19.99
CA LEU A 84 2.13 -10.76 20.18
C LEU A 84 2.00 -12.23 20.57
N VAL A 85 2.76 -13.11 19.91
CA VAL A 85 2.82 -14.54 20.26
C VAL A 85 3.37 -14.72 21.67
N ASP A 86 4.51 -14.09 22.02
CA ASP A 86 5.13 -14.22 23.35
C ASP A 86 4.19 -13.85 24.50
N VAL A 87 3.20 -12.96 24.28
CA VAL A 87 2.21 -12.54 25.29
C VAL A 87 0.99 -13.47 25.33
N ALA A 88 0.55 -13.97 24.18
CA ALA A 88 -0.70 -14.73 24.04
C ALA A 88 -0.52 -16.24 23.90
N GLN A 89 0.72 -16.75 23.89
CA GLN A 89 1.03 -18.14 23.55
C GLN A 89 0.35 -19.17 24.46
N ASP A 90 0.19 -18.85 25.75
CA ASP A 90 -0.42 -19.75 26.73
C ASP A 90 -1.95 -19.60 26.84
N MET A 91 -2.56 -18.73 26.02
CA MET A 91 -4.01 -18.52 26.02
C MET A 91 -4.70 -19.61 25.18
N VAL A 92 -5.45 -20.50 25.85
CA VAL A 92 -6.15 -21.64 25.22
C VAL A 92 -7.60 -21.67 25.70
N ILE A 93 -8.52 -22.05 24.81
CA ILE A 93 -9.93 -22.29 25.16
C ILE A 93 -10.01 -23.63 25.91
N THR A 94 -10.39 -23.58 27.18
CA THR A 94 -10.43 -24.76 28.07
C THR A 94 -11.85 -25.22 28.40
N GLU A 95 -12.86 -24.39 28.14
CA GLU A 95 -14.26 -24.65 28.44
C GLU A 95 -15.16 -24.05 27.36
N ASP A 96 -16.35 -24.63 27.18
CA ASP A 96 -17.31 -24.20 26.14
C ASP A 96 -18.14 -22.97 26.57
N ASP A 97 -18.48 -22.84 27.85
CA ASP A 97 -19.27 -21.74 28.40
C ASP A 97 -18.86 -21.43 29.85
N CYS A 98 -18.42 -20.20 30.10
CA CYS A 98 -18.07 -19.71 31.44
C CYS A 98 -19.29 -19.18 32.21
N GLY A 99 -20.46 -19.07 31.56
CA GLY A 99 -21.72 -18.61 32.16
C GLY A 99 -21.80 -17.10 32.44
N THR A 100 -20.86 -16.30 31.91
CA THR A 100 -20.85 -14.85 32.16
C THR A 100 -21.98 -14.11 31.43
N THR A 101 -22.45 -13.02 32.04
CA THR A 101 -23.37 -12.06 31.39
C THR A 101 -22.66 -10.74 31.05
N GLU A 102 -21.36 -10.63 31.36
CA GLU A 102 -20.55 -9.46 31.06
C GLU A 102 -20.12 -9.45 29.59
N GLY A 103 -20.11 -8.26 28.98
CA GLY A 103 -19.73 -8.08 27.59
C GLY A 103 -19.51 -6.61 27.24
N LEU A 104 -19.12 -6.36 25.98
CA LEU A 104 -18.91 -5.02 25.45
C LEU A 104 -20.03 -4.66 24.46
N TRP A 105 -20.50 -3.42 24.52
CA TRP A 105 -21.47 -2.90 23.55
C TRP A 105 -20.77 -2.58 22.23
N MET A 106 -21.10 -3.34 21.20
CA MET A 106 -20.60 -3.08 19.84
C MET A 106 -21.42 -1.97 19.20
N THR A 107 -20.72 -0.97 18.65
CA THR A 107 -21.32 0.13 17.89
C THR A 107 -20.56 0.30 16.58
N PRO A 108 -21.22 0.80 15.51
CA PRO A 108 -20.54 1.08 14.26
C PRO A 108 -19.43 2.12 14.48
N LEU A 109 -18.28 1.91 13.84
CA LEU A 109 -17.21 2.90 13.81
C LEU A 109 -17.62 4.02 12.84
N ILE A 110 -17.95 5.20 13.36
CA ILE A 110 -18.34 6.35 12.55
C ILE A 110 -17.14 7.29 12.43
N GLU A 111 -16.57 7.41 11.23
CA GLU A 111 -15.53 8.38 10.92
C GLU A 111 -16.04 9.37 9.86
N GLY A 112 -16.04 10.66 10.19
CA GLY A 112 -16.41 11.71 9.21
C GLY A 112 -17.88 11.75 8.79
N GLY A 113 -18.77 11.00 9.45
CA GLY A 113 -20.20 10.94 9.13
C GLY A 113 -20.63 9.67 8.40
N ASP A 114 -19.67 8.85 7.96
CA ASP A 114 -19.91 7.55 7.35
C ASP A 114 -19.53 6.43 8.32
N VAL A 115 -20.23 5.29 8.19
CA VAL A 115 -19.87 4.07 8.90
C VAL A 115 -18.71 3.41 8.14
N VAL A 116 -17.60 3.20 8.84
CA VAL A 116 -16.44 2.46 8.33
C VAL A 116 -16.73 0.96 8.49
N GLU A 117 -16.68 0.22 7.38
CA GLU A 117 -16.75 -1.25 7.36
C GLU A 117 -15.50 -1.93 7.93
#